data_AF-A0A7G1IUW4-F1
#
_entry.id   AF-A0A7G1IUW4-F1
#
_cell.length_a   1.000
_cell.length_b   1.000
_cell.length_c   1.000
_cell.angle_alpha   90.00
_cell.angle_beta   90.00
_cell.angle_gamma   90.00
#
_symmetry.space_group_name_H-M   'P 1'
#
loop_
_entity.id
_entity.type
_entity.pdbx_description
1 polymer ?
#
loop_
_entity_poly.entity_id
_entity_poly.type
_entity_poly.pdbx_seq_one_letter_code
_entity_poly.pdbx_strand_id
1 'polypeptide(L)'
;MKALARENINVYYFSSEGKFLACLDSYRQEDFDKQEKQVRACLDQDFCLALSKEIVSAKVKHQLSLLKSYNQDGILSVNDFGRFHLTLKK
;
A
#
# COMPACT_ATOMS: atom_id res chain seq x y z
N MET A 1 5.63 26.73 9.64
CA MET A 1 5.53 25.46 10.39
C MET A 1 4.47 25.47 11.47
N LYS A 2 4.60 26.25 12.55
CA LYS A 2 3.63 26.27 13.65
C LYS A 2 2.18 26.62 13.23
N ALA A 3 2.01 27.53 12.28
CA ALA A 3 0.69 27.87 11.73
C ALA A 3 0.05 26.67 11.00
N LEU A 4 0.79 26.08 10.05
CA LEU A 4 0.35 24.87 9.33
C LEU A 4 0.00 23.73 10.28
N ALA A 5 0.75 23.60 11.38
CA ALA A 5 0.50 22.53 12.32
C ALA A 5 -0.78 22.71 13.14
N ARG A 6 -1.16 23.95 13.44
CA ARG A 6 -2.44 24.27 14.11
C ARG A 6 -3.64 24.00 13.21
N GLU A 7 -3.45 24.14 11.91
CA GLU A 7 -4.47 23.87 10.89
C GLU A 7 -4.50 22.40 10.43
N ASN A 8 -3.73 21.51 11.09
CA ASN A 8 -3.64 20.09 10.75
C ASN A 8 -3.23 19.85 9.28
N ILE A 9 -2.30 20.66 8.76
CA ILE A 9 -1.79 20.56 7.39
C ILE A 9 -0.45 19.83 7.41
N ASN A 10 -0.40 18.69 6.69
CA ASN A 10 0.82 17.91 6.52
C ASN A 10 1.76 18.54 5.51
N VAL A 11 3.05 18.60 5.86
CA VAL A 11 4.10 19.11 4.98
C VAL A 11 4.99 17.97 4.54
N TYR A 12 5.06 17.73 3.24
CA TYR A 12 5.85 16.66 2.62
C TYR A 12 7.09 17.24 1.95
N TYR A 13 8.24 16.62 2.20
CA TYR A 13 9.53 16.99 1.61
C TYR A 13 9.98 15.92 0.63
N PHE A 14 10.39 16.36 -0.54
CA PHE A 14 10.87 15.51 -1.62
C PHE A 14 12.24 15.97 -2.09
N SER A 15 13.04 15.04 -2.61
CA SER A 15 14.27 15.39 -3.31
C SER A 15 13.96 16.11 -4.63
N SER A 16 14.98 16.69 -5.27
CA SER A 16 14.85 17.24 -6.63
C SER A 16 14.39 16.22 -7.67
N GLU A 17 14.61 14.92 -7.41
CA GLU A 17 14.15 13.81 -8.24
C GLU A 17 12.72 13.34 -7.89
N GLY A 18 12.05 13.98 -6.92
CA GLY A 18 10.71 13.60 -6.47
C GLY A 18 10.67 12.42 -5.50
N LYS A 19 11.80 11.97 -4.94
CA LYS A 19 11.81 10.92 -3.91
C LYS A 19 11.31 11.48 -2.58
N PHE A 20 10.39 10.76 -1.93
CA PHE A 20 9.92 11.14 -0.60
C PHE A 20 11.08 11.09 0.42
N LEU A 21 11.25 12.18 1.18
CA LEU A 21 12.30 12.30 2.20
C LEU A 21 11.72 12.27 3.61
N ALA A 22 10.72 13.12 3.87
CA ALA A 22 10.13 13.26 5.18
C ALA A 22 8.72 13.85 5.10
N CYS A 23 7.92 13.56 6.12
CA CYS A 23 6.64 14.21 6.36
C CYS A 23 6.68 14.84 7.75
N LEU A 24 6.32 16.12 7.84
CA LEU A 24 5.97 16.76 9.10
C LEU A 24 4.46 16.64 9.24
N ASP A 25 4.06 15.57 9.91
CA ASP A 25 2.66 15.26 10.19
C ASP A 25 2.23 16.06 11.43
N SER A 26 1.27 16.95 11.23
CA SER A 26 0.90 17.94 12.22
C SER A 26 -0.32 17.49 12.99
N TYR A 27 -0.11 16.78 14.10
CA TYR A 27 -1.19 16.35 14.99
C TYR A 27 -2.05 15.20 14.42
N ARG A 28 -1.47 13.99 14.42
CA ARG A 28 -2.30 12.78 14.53
C ARG A 28 -2.84 12.71 15.94
N GLN A 29 -4.16 12.72 16.10
CA GLN A 29 -4.76 12.24 17.33
C GLN A 29 -4.43 10.74 17.41
N GLU A 30 -3.41 10.41 18.19
CA GLU A 30 -2.94 9.03 18.30
C GLU A 30 -3.97 8.18 19.04
N ASP A 31 -4.40 7.11 18.37
CA ASP A 31 -5.20 6.06 18.97
C ASP A 31 -4.24 4.99 19.51
N PHE A 32 -3.81 5.19 20.76
CA PHE A 32 -2.84 4.31 21.42
C PHE A 32 -3.36 2.87 21.57
N ASP A 33 -4.67 2.70 21.80
CA ASP A 33 -5.30 1.38 21.91
C ASP A 33 -5.20 0.63 20.58
N LYS A 34 -5.40 1.33 19.46
CA LYS A 34 -5.21 0.76 18.13
C LYS A 34 -3.75 0.43 17.86
N GLN A 35 -2.83 1.31 18.22
CA GLN A 35 -1.39 1.05 18.03
C GLN A 35 -0.94 -0.18 18.82
N GLU A 36 -1.37 -0.33 20.08
CA GLU A 36 -1.06 -1.49 20.89
C GLU A 36 -1.59 -2.78 20.25
N LYS A 37 -2.85 -2.78 19.79
CA LYS A 37 -3.44 -3.92 19.06
C LYS A 37 -2.64 -4.26 17.81
N GLN A 38 -2.21 -3.26 17.05
CA GLN A 38 -1.38 -3.46 15.86
C GLN A 38 -0.02 -4.08 16.21
N VAL A 39 0.65 -3.59 17.25
CA VAL A 39 1.92 -4.16 17.71
C VAL A 39 1.76 -5.61 18.12
N ARG A 40 0.73 -5.94 18.92
CA ARG A 40 0.45 -7.32 19.34
C ARG A 40 0.17 -8.22 18.13
N ALA A 41 -0.63 -7.75 17.18
CA ALA A 41 -0.94 -8.50 15.95
C ALA A 41 0.31 -8.71 15.07
N CYS A 42 1.24 -7.76 15.04
CA CYS A 42 2.52 -7.91 14.34
C CYS A 42 3.47 -8.94 14.96
N LEU A 43 3.24 -9.36 16.21
CA LEU A 43 3.99 -10.43 16.87
C LEU A 43 3.38 -11.82 16.61
N ASP A 44 2.14 -11.87 16.12
CA ASP A 44 1.48 -13.10 15.70
C ASP A 44 1.85 -13.43 14.25
N GLN A 45 2.59 -14.52 14.07
CA GLN A 45 3.10 -14.94 12.78
C GLN A 45 1.97 -15.35 11.81
N ASP A 46 0.93 -16.01 12.31
CA ASP A 46 -0.18 -16.48 11.48
C ASP A 46 -1.02 -15.30 11.00
N PHE A 47 -1.26 -14.33 11.90
CA PHE A 47 -1.89 -13.06 11.53
C PHE A 47 -1.07 -12.31 10.47
N CYS A 48 0.24 -12.16 10.68
CA CYS A 48 1.12 -11.47 9.73
C CYS A 48 1.11 -12.14 8.35
N LEU A 49 1.14 -13.48 8.32
CA LEU A 49 1.10 -14.23 7.08
C LEU A 49 -0.24 -14.03 6.35
N ALA A 50 -1.36 -14.12 7.08
CA ALA A 50 -2.68 -13.91 6.51
C ALA A 50 -2.85 -12.49 5.95
N LEU A 51 -2.45 -11.47 6.72
CA LEU A 51 -2.50 -10.07 6.28
C LEU A 51 -1.60 -9.84 5.06
N SER A 52 -0.41 -10.41 5.05
CA SER A 52 0.52 -10.31 3.91
C SER A 52 -0.07 -10.92 2.64
N LYS A 53 -0.70 -12.09 2.75
CA LYS A 53 -1.40 -12.75 1.62
C LYS A 53 -2.53 -11.88 1.07
N GLU A 54 -3.31 -11.23 1.94
CA GLU A 54 -4.37 -10.32 1.53
C GLU A 54 -3.83 -9.10 0.77
N ILE A 55 -2.80 -8.43 1.31
CA ILE A 55 -2.17 -7.26 0.67
C ILE A 55 -1.60 -7.63 -0.71
N VAL A 56 -0.85 -8.74 -0.78
CA VAL A 56 -0.25 -9.19 -2.05
C VAL A 56 -1.34 -9.60 -3.05
N SER A 57 -2.37 -10.32 -2.61
CA SER A 57 -3.49 -10.72 -3.47
C SER A 57 -4.24 -9.52 -4.04
N ALA A 58 -4.53 -8.51 -3.21
CA ALA A 58 -5.15 -7.27 -3.65
C ALA A 58 -4.28 -6.53 -4.68
N LYS A 59 -2.97 -6.44 -4.43
CA LYS A 59 -2.01 -5.82 -5.36
C LYS A 59 -1.99 -6.52 -6.71
N VAL A 60 -1.90 -7.85 -6.73
CA VAL A 60 -1.90 -8.66 -7.96
C VAL A 60 -3.22 -8.48 -8.72
N LYS A 61 -4.37 -8.50 -8.04
CA LYS A 61 -5.68 -8.25 -8.65
C LYS A 61 -5.77 -6.87 -9.28
N HIS A 62 -5.31 -5.84 -8.58
CA HIS A 62 -5.34 -4.46 -9.08
C HIS A 62 -4.43 -4.27 -10.31
N GLN A 63 -3.21 -4.82 -10.25
CA GLN A 63 -2.29 -4.79 -11.40
C GLN A 63 -2.85 -5.55 -12.60
N LEU A 64 -3.47 -6.71 -12.38
CA LEU A 64 -4.14 -7.46 -13.45
C LEU A 64 -5.27 -6.63 -14.09
N SER A 65 -6.06 -5.93 -13.29
CA SER A 65 -7.12 -5.03 -13.78
C SER A 65 -6.54 -3.92 -14.65
N LEU A 66 -5.50 -3.23 -14.17
CA LEU A 66 -4.83 -2.16 -14.92
C LEU A 66 -4.28 -2.69 -16.26
N LEU A 67 -3.55 -3.81 -16.24
CA LEU A 67 -2.98 -4.39 -17.45
C LEU A 67 -4.07 -4.74 -18.48
N LYS A 68 -5.20 -5.29 -18.04
CA LYS A 68 -6.34 -5.55 -18.94
C LYS A 68 -6.92 -4.26 -19.53
N SER A 69 -7.08 -3.22 -18.72
CA SER A 69 -7.62 -1.92 -19.17
C SER A 69 -6.73 -1.22 -20.19
N TYR A 70 -5.41 -1.40 -20.11
CA TYR A 70 -4.42 -0.77 -20.98
C TYR A 70 -3.87 -1.68 -22.10
N ASN A 71 -4.36 -2.92 -22.25
CA ASN A 71 -3.91 -3.84 -23.30
C ASN A 71 -4.59 -3.57 -24.67
N GLN A 72 -4.72 -2.30 -25.06
CA GLN A 72 -5.39 -1.91 -26.32
C GLN A 72 -4.62 -2.41 -27.55
N ASP A 73 -3.29 -2.37 -27.47
CA ASP A 73 -2.39 -2.81 -28.55
C ASP A 73 -2.19 -4.33 -28.57
N GLY A 74 -2.83 -5.08 -27.65
CA GLY A 74 -2.75 -6.54 -27.61
C GLY A 74 -1.37 -7.11 -27.29
N ILE A 75 -0.48 -6.32 -26.66
CA ILE A 75 0.89 -6.73 -26.30
C ILE A 75 0.88 -7.96 -25.40
N LEU A 76 -0.10 -8.05 -24.49
CA LEU A 76 -0.26 -9.18 -23.57
C LEU A 76 -1.28 -10.18 -24.10
N SER A 77 -0.88 -11.44 -24.13
CA SER A 77 -1.71 -12.57 -24.51
C SER A 77 -2.53 -13.11 -23.33
N VAL A 78 -3.51 -13.97 -23.64
CA VAL A 78 -4.28 -14.71 -22.63
C VAL A 78 -3.38 -15.53 -21.70
N ASN A 79 -2.28 -16.07 -22.23
CA ASN A 79 -1.32 -16.86 -21.45
C ASN A 79 -0.56 -15.99 -20.43
N ASP A 80 -0.24 -14.75 -20.80
CA ASP A 80 0.42 -13.79 -19.90
C ASP A 80 -0.47 -13.46 -18.71
N PHE A 81 -1.77 -13.25 -18.95
CA PHE A 81 -2.76 -13.06 -17.88
C PHE A 81 -3.00 -14.32 -17.04
N GLY A 82 -2.81 -15.52 -17.61
CA GLY A 82 -2.92 -16.79 -16.90
C GLY A 82 -1.94 -16.91 -15.72
N ARG A 83 -0.73 -16.36 -15.85
CA ARG A 83 0.30 -16.37 -14.80
C ARG A 83 -0.15 -15.65 -13.52
N PHE A 84 -0.90 -14.55 -13.65
CA PHE A 84 -1.42 -13.81 -12.49
C PHE A 84 -2.46 -14.62 -11.71
N HIS A 85 -3.27 -15.44 -12.40
CA HIS A 85 -4.27 -16.29 -11.74
C HIS A 85 -3.64 -17.45 -10.98
N LEU A 86 -2.48 -17.95 -11.42
CA LEU A 86 -1.71 -18.97 -10.69
C LEU A 86 -1.17 -18.42 -9.37
N THR A 87 -0.73 -17.16 -9.35
CA THR A 87 -0.25 -16.47 -8.15
C THR A 87 -1.35 -16.27 -7.10
N LEU A 88 -2.60 -16.05 -7.54
CA LEU A 88 -3.75 -15.86 -6.65
C LEU A 88 -4.33 -17.16 -6.06
N LYS A 89 -3.88 -18.34 -6.52
CA LYS A 89 -4.37 -19.65 -6.05
C LYS A 89 -3.50 -20.28 -4.94
N LYS A 90 -2.43 -19.61 -4.50
CA LYS A 90 -1.48 -20.06 -3.46
C LYS A 90 -1.66 -19.25 -2.17
#